data_AF-A0A0F9NQM0-F1
#
_entry.id   AF-A0A0F9NQM0-F1
#
_cell.length_a   1.000
_cell.length_b   1.000
_cell.length_c   1.000
_cell.angle_alpha   90.00
_cell.angle_beta   90.00
_cell.angle_gamma   90.00
#
_symmetry.space_group_name_H-M   'P 1'
#
loop_
_entity.id
_entity.type
_entity.pdbx_description
1 polymer ?
#
loop_
_entity_poly.entity_id
_entity_poly.type
_entity_poly.pdbx_seq_one_letter_code
_entity_poly.pdbx_strand_id
1 'polypeptide(L)'
;MFSRIFNLLFISLGLMSFGMTSYAATPTEPLWPTLKIAYFGDKVIEEDANDLLVIEAPKRAEDAAIVPITVKSLVPQSADKYIKNIHIVIDNNPEPYSANFHLSPELGLIDISTRMRVDQYTFVRAIAEMNDGSLHMVSRFVKASGGCSAPAGKDAAAALARLGKMQIRMRTPTIGESVQAQVIISHPNYNGLQFDQASRRYIPAHYVKKINITYNEKPIISVDAGISISEDPSVRFTFTPTENGILKADVVDSQGQTFSQQKEL
;
A
#
# COMPACT_ATOMS: atom_id res chain seq x y z
N MET A 1 69.89 31.00 -21.30
CA MET A 1 69.20 29.70 -21.15
C MET A 1 68.27 29.71 -19.92
N PHE A 2 67.42 30.74 -19.80
CA PHE A 2 66.68 31.05 -18.55
C PHE A 2 65.36 31.81 -18.85
N SER A 3 64.49 31.26 -19.71
CA SER A 3 63.21 31.91 -20.03
C SER A 3 62.09 30.95 -20.44
N ARG A 4 62.08 29.72 -19.91
CA ARG A 4 61.04 28.72 -20.23
C ARG A 4 60.47 27.97 -19.03
N ILE A 5 60.71 28.44 -17.80
CA ILE A 5 60.25 27.77 -16.57
C ILE A 5 59.09 28.53 -15.90
N PHE A 6 58.75 29.75 -16.32
CA PHE A 6 57.74 30.57 -15.63
C PHE A 6 56.30 30.42 -16.15
N ASN A 7 56.06 29.74 -17.29
CA ASN A 7 54.72 29.61 -17.88
C ASN A 7 53.98 28.32 -17.53
N LEU A 8 54.52 27.48 -16.64
CA LEU A 8 53.89 26.22 -16.21
C LEU A 8 53.29 26.28 -14.80
N LEU A 9 53.34 27.43 -14.12
CA LEU A 9 52.82 27.60 -12.76
C LEU A 9 51.51 28.40 -12.66
N PHE A 10 50.90 28.78 -13.79
CA PHE A 10 49.63 29.53 -13.82
C PHE A 10 48.43 28.74 -14.36
N ILE A 11 48.59 27.46 -14.71
CA ILE A 11 47.49 26.58 -15.16
C ILE A 11 46.93 25.70 -14.00
N SER A 12 47.49 25.80 -12.79
CA SER A 12 47.05 25.00 -11.63
C SER A 12 46.16 25.75 -10.63
N LEU A 13 45.78 27.01 -10.89
CA LEU A 13 44.98 27.83 -9.96
C LEU A 13 43.62 28.28 -10.52
N GLY A 14 43.07 27.50 -11.46
CA GLY A 14 41.77 27.76 -12.11
C GLY A 14 40.70 26.69 -11.85
N LEU A 15 40.93 25.75 -10.93
CA LEU A 15 39.94 24.75 -10.50
C LEU A 15 39.66 24.90 -9.00
N MET A 16 39.32 26.11 -8.56
CA MET A 16 38.55 26.27 -7.32
C MET A 16 37.07 26.01 -7.65
N SER A 17 36.68 24.75 -7.49
CA SER A 17 35.47 24.37 -6.76
C SER A 17 34.24 25.26 -6.95
N PHE A 18 33.61 25.25 -8.13
CA PHE A 18 32.17 25.46 -8.17
C PHE A 18 31.51 24.17 -7.66
N GLY A 19 31.50 24.01 -6.34
CA GLY A 19 30.61 23.08 -5.67
C GLY A 19 29.18 23.57 -5.88
N MET A 20 28.55 23.18 -6.98
CA MET A 20 27.09 23.26 -7.07
C MET A 20 26.55 22.34 -5.98
N THR A 21 26.18 22.90 -4.85
CA THR A 21 25.28 22.24 -3.92
C THR A 21 23.97 22.02 -4.66
N SER A 22 23.81 20.84 -5.26
CA SER A 22 22.50 20.36 -5.70
C SER A 22 21.65 20.20 -4.45
N TYR A 23 20.85 21.21 -4.15
CA TYR A 23 19.68 21.01 -3.33
C TYR A 23 18.71 20.19 -4.17
N ALA A 24 18.51 18.92 -3.80
CA ALA A 24 17.32 18.22 -4.23
C ALA A 24 16.13 19.01 -3.64
N ALA A 25 15.53 19.87 -4.45
CA ALA A 25 14.33 20.58 -4.07
C ALA A 25 13.23 19.54 -3.86
N THR A 26 12.90 19.25 -2.61
CA THR A 26 11.63 18.61 -2.29
C THR A 26 10.56 19.53 -2.87
N PRO A 27 9.68 19.06 -3.77
CA PRO A 27 8.64 19.91 -4.32
C PRO A 27 7.89 20.59 -3.17
N THR A 28 7.95 21.92 -3.16
CA THR A 28 7.32 22.76 -2.13
C THR A 28 5.80 22.75 -2.24
N GLU A 29 5.29 22.36 -3.42
CA GLU A 29 3.87 22.21 -3.70
C GLU A 29 3.36 20.82 -3.25
N PRO A 30 2.20 20.73 -2.59
CA PRO A 30 1.56 19.45 -2.30
C PRO A 30 1.36 18.67 -3.61
N LEU A 31 1.75 17.41 -3.66
CA LEU A 31 1.63 16.59 -4.88
C LEU A 31 0.16 16.23 -5.20
N TRP A 32 -0.72 16.30 -4.20
CA TRP A 32 -2.12 15.87 -4.28
C TRP A 32 -2.94 16.48 -5.42
N PRO A 33 -2.93 17.80 -5.71
CA PRO A 33 -3.71 18.34 -6.82
C PRO A 33 -3.41 17.67 -8.16
N THR A 34 -2.13 17.35 -8.41
CA THR A 34 -1.70 16.61 -9.61
C THR A 34 -2.18 15.16 -9.58
N LEU A 35 -2.02 14.47 -8.44
CA LEU A 35 -2.46 13.06 -8.31
C LEU A 35 -3.98 12.93 -8.41
N LYS A 36 -4.73 13.89 -7.86
CA LYS A 36 -6.19 13.95 -7.94
C LYS A 36 -6.62 13.97 -9.40
N ILE A 37 -6.07 14.89 -10.19
CA ILE A 37 -6.39 14.97 -11.63
C ILE A 37 -5.96 13.70 -12.35
N ALA A 38 -4.76 13.18 -12.07
CA ALA A 38 -4.23 12.00 -12.73
C ALA A 38 -5.08 10.73 -12.52
N TYR A 39 -5.62 10.53 -11.31
CA TYR A 39 -6.33 9.29 -10.96
C TYR A 39 -7.85 9.42 -10.93
N PHE A 40 -8.37 10.63 -10.69
CA PHE A 40 -9.80 10.88 -10.52
C PHE A 40 -10.35 11.94 -11.51
N GLY A 41 -9.50 12.56 -12.32
CA GLY A 41 -9.89 13.62 -13.25
C GLY A 41 -10.47 14.83 -12.53
N ASP A 42 -11.49 15.45 -13.14
CA ASP A 42 -12.17 16.63 -12.60
C ASP A 42 -13.27 16.30 -11.57
N LYS A 43 -13.37 15.03 -11.13
CA LYS A 43 -14.37 14.64 -10.14
C LYS A 43 -14.18 15.45 -8.84
N VAL A 44 -15.29 15.91 -8.29
CA VAL A 44 -15.31 16.50 -6.94
C VAL A 44 -15.04 15.38 -5.95
N ILE A 45 -14.12 15.64 -5.04
CA ILE A 45 -13.83 14.78 -3.88
C ILE A 45 -14.14 15.64 -2.66
N GLU A 46 -15.09 15.18 -1.84
CA GLU A 46 -15.36 15.79 -0.55
C GLU A 46 -14.20 15.49 0.38
N GLU A 47 -13.40 16.50 0.71
CA GLU A 47 -12.26 16.36 1.61
C GLU A 47 -12.71 16.39 3.07
N ASP A 48 -11.93 15.77 3.96
CA ASP A 48 -12.21 15.71 5.40
C ASP A 48 -13.58 15.10 5.76
N ALA A 49 -13.99 14.06 5.03
CA ALA A 49 -15.23 13.29 5.20
C ALA A 49 -15.23 12.40 6.48
N ASN A 50 -14.93 13.03 7.62
CA ASN A 50 -14.78 12.40 8.94
C ASN A 50 -16.11 11.99 9.58
N ASP A 51 -17.24 12.25 8.92
CA ASP A 51 -18.57 11.75 9.25
C ASP A 51 -18.88 10.42 8.55
N LEU A 52 -18.18 10.11 7.44
CA LEU A 52 -18.36 8.89 6.66
C LEU A 52 -17.32 7.82 6.96
N LEU A 53 -16.02 8.20 6.99
CA LEU A 53 -14.92 7.26 7.16
C LEU A 53 -13.79 7.80 8.03
N VAL A 54 -12.95 6.91 8.54
CA VAL A 54 -11.77 7.22 9.34
C VAL A 54 -10.58 6.45 8.79
N ILE A 55 -9.41 7.11 8.74
CA ILE A 55 -8.13 6.47 8.44
C ILE A 55 -7.20 6.49 9.66
N GLU A 56 -6.69 5.32 10.04
CA GLU A 56 -5.72 5.14 11.10
C GLU A 56 -4.38 4.67 10.54
N ALA A 57 -3.30 5.34 10.94
CA ALA A 57 -1.91 5.01 10.61
C ALA A 57 -1.00 5.58 11.72
N PRO A 58 0.22 5.13 11.99
CA PRO A 58 1.03 5.77 13.03
C PRO A 58 1.43 7.20 12.64
N LYS A 59 1.57 8.13 13.61
CA LYS A 59 2.09 9.49 13.32
C LYS A 59 3.53 9.45 12.81
N ARG A 60 4.32 8.49 13.31
CA ARG A 60 5.67 8.14 12.86
C ARG A 60 5.74 6.63 12.76
N ALA A 61 6.16 6.11 11.62
CA ALA A 61 6.38 4.69 11.45
C ALA A 61 7.63 4.25 12.22
N GLU A 62 7.49 3.21 13.03
CA GLU A 62 8.63 2.51 13.63
C GLU A 62 9.44 1.77 12.56
N ASP A 63 8.72 1.14 11.61
CA ASP A 63 9.28 0.53 10.42
C ASP A 63 8.48 0.99 9.20
N ALA A 64 9.17 1.71 8.31
CA ALA A 64 8.60 2.26 7.09
C ALA A 64 8.22 1.19 6.05
N ALA A 65 8.74 -0.04 6.16
CA ALA A 65 8.42 -1.14 5.27
C ALA A 65 7.08 -1.82 5.60
N ILE A 66 6.54 -1.61 6.81
CA ILE A 66 5.36 -2.32 7.34
C ILE A 66 4.40 -1.40 8.10
N VAL A 67 4.11 -0.21 7.55
CA VAL A 67 3.22 0.77 8.18
C VAL A 67 1.78 0.23 8.21
N PRO A 68 1.16 0.04 9.39
CA PRO A 68 -0.23 -0.40 9.44
C PRO A 68 -1.16 0.75 9.02
N ILE A 69 -2.01 0.49 8.03
CA ILE A 69 -3.06 1.39 7.57
C ILE A 69 -4.40 0.70 7.82
N THR A 70 -5.33 1.40 8.48
CA THR A 70 -6.69 0.92 8.73
C THR A 70 -7.68 1.95 8.23
N VAL A 71 -8.71 1.52 7.52
CA VAL A 71 -9.84 2.36 7.09
C VAL A 71 -11.12 1.78 7.68
N LYS A 72 -11.91 2.64 8.32
CA LYS A 72 -13.18 2.29 8.94
C LYS A 72 -14.31 3.13 8.39
N SER A 73 -15.49 2.55 8.19
CA SER A 73 -16.70 3.33 7.96
C SER A 73 -17.33 3.70 9.31
N LEU A 74 -17.92 4.89 9.36
CA LEU A 74 -18.74 5.34 10.51
C LEU A 74 -20.23 5.07 10.29
N VAL A 75 -20.60 4.72 9.05
CA VAL A 75 -21.97 4.36 8.67
C VAL A 75 -22.05 2.87 8.28
N PRO A 76 -23.18 2.21 8.58
CA PRO A 76 -23.48 0.89 8.06
C PRO A 76 -23.56 0.88 6.52
N GLN A 77 -23.20 -0.24 5.94
CA GLN A 77 -23.28 -0.50 4.51
C GLN A 77 -24.61 -1.21 4.20
N SER A 78 -25.33 -0.73 3.19
CA SER A 78 -26.58 -1.36 2.70
C SER A 78 -26.53 -1.54 1.19
N ALA A 79 -27.44 -2.33 0.64
CA ALA A 79 -27.53 -2.50 -0.82
C ALA A 79 -27.80 -1.16 -1.55
N ASP A 80 -28.51 -0.22 -0.91
CA ASP A 80 -28.88 1.07 -1.49
C ASP A 80 -27.78 2.12 -1.35
N LYS A 81 -26.99 2.08 -0.26
CA LYS A 81 -25.93 3.03 0.01
C LYS A 81 -24.74 2.33 0.67
N TYR A 82 -23.65 2.22 -0.08
CA TYR A 82 -22.42 1.61 0.40
C TYR A 82 -21.19 2.20 -0.30
N ILE A 83 -20.05 2.06 0.35
CA ILE A 83 -18.75 2.34 -0.23
C ILE A 83 -18.40 1.16 -1.14
N LYS A 84 -18.34 1.41 -2.44
CA LYS A 84 -18.02 0.41 -3.46
C LYS A 84 -16.51 0.21 -3.58
N ASN A 85 -15.74 1.29 -3.49
CA ASN A 85 -14.28 1.24 -3.54
C ASN A 85 -13.64 2.07 -2.44
N ILE A 86 -12.51 1.58 -1.91
CA ILE A 86 -11.56 2.39 -1.14
C ILE A 86 -10.25 2.43 -1.91
N HIS A 87 -9.94 3.60 -2.45
CA HIS A 87 -8.66 3.87 -3.09
C HIS A 87 -7.67 4.39 -2.05
N ILE A 88 -6.50 3.77 -1.99
CA ILE A 88 -5.40 4.23 -1.14
C ILE A 88 -4.36 4.93 -2.01
N VAL A 89 -4.12 6.20 -1.71
CA VAL A 89 -3.07 7.00 -2.35
C VAL A 89 -2.05 7.42 -1.30
N ILE A 90 -0.77 7.19 -1.58
CA ILE A 90 0.35 7.59 -0.73
C ILE A 90 1.18 8.58 -1.53
N ASP A 91 0.99 9.88 -1.29
CA ASP A 91 1.42 10.93 -2.22
C ASP A 91 2.87 10.76 -2.71
N ASN A 92 3.82 10.65 -1.79
CA ASN A 92 5.25 10.59 -2.12
C ASN A 92 5.81 9.17 -2.24
N ASN A 93 4.98 8.16 -2.46
CA ASN A 93 5.50 6.83 -2.84
C ASN A 93 5.88 6.80 -4.33
N PRO A 94 6.86 5.97 -4.73
CA PRO A 94 7.24 5.79 -6.14
C PRO A 94 6.07 5.40 -7.06
N GLU A 95 5.09 4.67 -6.52
CA GLU A 95 3.76 4.47 -7.12
C GLU A 95 2.71 5.03 -6.14
N PRO A 96 2.20 6.26 -6.36
CA PRO A 96 1.30 6.89 -5.40
C PRO A 96 -0.03 6.14 -5.24
N TYR A 97 -0.66 5.73 -6.34
CA TYR A 97 -1.90 4.93 -6.31
C TYR A 97 -1.57 3.50 -5.85
N SER A 98 -1.76 3.25 -4.56
CA SER A 98 -1.08 2.16 -3.86
C SER A 98 -1.94 0.90 -3.68
N ALA A 99 -3.26 1.04 -3.63
CA ALA A 99 -4.21 -0.08 -3.62
C ALA A 99 -5.64 0.39 -3.93
N ASN A 100 -6.47 -0.52 -4.43
CA ASN A 100 -7.92 -0.33 -4.53
C ASN A 100 -8.65 -1.54 -3.92
N PHE A 101 -9.47 -1.30 -2.91
CA PHE A 101 -10.33 -2.31 -2.31
C PHE A 101 -11.74 -2.16 -2.88
N HIS A 102 -12.19 -3.16 -3.64
CA HIS A 102 -13.58 -3.29 -4.07
C HIS A 102 -14.37 -4.02 -3.00
N LEU A 103 -15.49 -3.45 -2.56
CA LEU A 103 -16.21 -3.87 -1.38
C LEU A 103 -17.65 -4.25 -1.72
N SER A 104 -18.16 -5.21 -0.94
CA SER A 104 -19.56 -5.60 -0.96
C SER A 104 -20.32 -4.97 0.21
N PRO A 105 -21.61 -4.58 0.03
CA PRO A 105 -22.45 -4.17 1.16
C PRO A 105 -22.65 -5.30 2.18
N GLU A 106 -22.40 -6.57 1.81
CA GLU A 106 -22.48 -7.72 2.74
C GLU A 106 -21.46 -7.66 3.89
N LEU A 107 -20.45 -6.78 3.83
CA LEU A 107 -19.54 -6.53 4.96
C LEU A 107 -20.28 -5.94 6.18
N GLY A 108 -21.37 -5.20 5.97
CA GLY A 108 -22.16 -4.53 7.00
C GLY A 108 -21.48 -3.29 7.58
N LEU A 109 -20.24 -3.41 8.03
CA LEU A 109 -19.37 -2.28 8.40
C LEU A 109 -17.98 -2.50 7.82
N ILE A 110 -17.34 -1.40 7.44
CA ILE A 110 -15.96 -1.45 6.97
C ILE A 110 -15.04 -1.25 8.17
N ASP A 111 -14.19 -2.23 8.40
CA ASP A 111 -13.01 -2.12 9.26
C ASP A 111 -11.92 -2.96 8.59
N ILE A 112 -11.17 -2.34 7.68
CA ILE A 112 -10.17 -3.01 6.83
C ILE A 112 -8.80 -2.48 7.20
N SER A 113 -7.86 -3.39 7.43
CA SER A 113 -6.48 -3.06 7.74
C SER A 113 -5.50 -3.87 6.92
N THR A 114 -4.47 -3.19 6.43
CA THR A 114 -3.33 -3.77 5.73
C THR A 114 -2.03 -3.13 6.21
N ARG A 115 -0.90 -3.61 5.69
CA ARG A 115 0.42 -3.04 5.93
C ARG A 115 1.01 -2.58 4.60
N MET A 116 1.54 -1.38 4.59
CA MET A 116 2.08 -0.74 3.39
C MET A 116 3.48 -0.18 3.64
N ARG A 117 4.30 -0.22 2.59
CA ARG A 117 5.58 0.48 2.51
C ARG A 117 5.30 1.96 2.29
N VAL A 118 5.93 2.83 3.08
CA VAL A 118 5.84 4.29 2.97
C VAL A 118 7.24 4.86 2.80
N ASP A 119 7.52 5.49 1.67
CA ASP A 119 8.88 5.84 1.28
C ASP A 119 9.36 7.16 1.89
N GLN A 120 8.45 8.11 2.10
CA GLN A 120 8.78 9.46 2.56
C GLN A 120 7.73 10.00 3.52
N TYR A 121 8.02 11.13 4.15
CA TYR A 121 7.04 11.87 4.93
C TYR A 121 5.94 12.34 3.98
N THR A 122 4.73 11.85 4.20
CA THR A 122 3.67 11.95 3.19
C THR A 122 2.29 11.86 3.83
N PHE A 123 1.28 12.33 3.10
CA PHE A 123 -0.10 11.96 3.36
C PHE A 123 -0.35 10.55 2.82
N VAL A 124 -1.04 9.76 3.64
CA VAL A 124 -1.79 8.57 3.21
C VAL A 124 -3.24 8.99 3.14
N ARG A 125 -3.87 8.78 1.98
CA ARG A 125 -5.24 9.18 1.69
C ARG A 125 -6.07 7.93 1.44
N ALA A 126 -7.25 7.89 2.04
CA ALA A 126 -8.29 6.93 1.70
C ALA A 126 -9.43 7.69 1.02
N ILE A 127 -9.71 7.34 -0.22
CA ILE A 127 -10.81 7.89 -1.01
C ILE A 127 -11.87 6.81 -1.12
N ALA A 128 -13.01 7.02 -0.48
CA ALA A 128 -14.20 6.20 -0.62
C ALA A 128 -14.98 6.63 -1.87
N GLU A 129 -15.15 5.70 -2.81
CA GLU A 129 -16.11 5.82 -3.92
C GLU A 129 -17.40 5.12 -3.50
N MET A 130 -18.48 5.88 -3.41
CA MET A 130 -19.81 5.37 -3.10
C MET A 130 -20.43 4.68 -4.31
N ASN A 131 -21.46 3.86 -4.09
CA ASN A 131 -22.20 3.20 -5.17
C ASN A 131 -22.96 4.16 -6.10
N ASP A 132 -23.14 5.43 -5.71
CA ASP A 132 -23.65 6.52 -6.56
C ASP A 132 -22.55 7.27 -7.35
N GLY A 133 -21.28 6.90 -7.16
CA GLY A 133 -20.12 7.49 -7.81
C GLY A 133 -19.54 8.73 -7.14
N SER A 134 -20.12 9.20 -6.01
CA SER A 134 -19.55 10.28 -5.21
C SER A 134 -18.25 9.85 -4.54
N LEU A 135 -17.30 10.79 -4.40
CA LEU A 135 -15.98 10.55 -3.83
C LEU A 135 -15.80 11.34 -2.54
N HIS A 136 -15.32 10.65 -1.51
CA HIS A 136 -15.14 11.18 -0.16
C HIS A 136 -13.75 10.81 0.34
N MET A 137 -12.99 11.74 0.89
CA MET A 137 -11.60 11.52 1.28
C MET A 137 -11.38 11.85 2.75
N VAL A 138 -10.61 10.98 3.40
CA VAL A 138 -9.88 11.30 4.63
C VAL A 138 -8.39 11.09 4.40
N SER A 139 -7.58 11.83 5.15
CA SER A 139 -6.13 11.77 5.01
C SER A 139 -5.44 11.75 6.37
N ARG A 140 -4.23 11.18 6.38
CA ARG A 140 -3.37 11.20 7.55
C ARG A 140 -1.91 11.35 7.14
N PHE A 141 -1.24 12.34 7.76
CA PHE A 141 0.19 12.52 7.57
C PHE A 141 0.98 11.49 8.38
N VAL A 142 1.91 10.79 7.72
CA VAL A 142 2.75 9.75 8.30
C VAL A 142 4.22 10.12 8.11
N LYS A 143 4.97 10.12 9.22
CA LYS A 143 6.43 10.28 9.19
C LYS A 143 7.10 8.90 9.02
N ALA A 144 7.45 8.53 7.79
CA ALA A 144 8.20 7.32 7.45
C ALA A 144 9.30 7.62 6.42
N SER A 145 10.34 6.80 6.33
CA SER A 145 11.41 7.02 5.34
C SER A 145 12.03 5.71 4.87
N GLY A 146 12.23 5.59 3.56
CA GLY A 146 12.95 4.49 2.91
C GLY A 146 12.21 3.16 2.89
N GLY A 147 10.91 3.12 3.18
CA GLY A 147 10.12 1.88 3.25
C GLY A 147 10.08 1.10 1.93
N CYS A 148 10.12 1.79 0.79
CA CYS A 148 10.08 1.14 -0.51
C CYS A 148 11.45 0.56 -0.90
N SER A 149 12.55 1.20 -0.54
CA SER A 149 13.91 0.68 -0.76
C SER A 149 14.40 -0.26 0.34
N ALA A 150 13.66 -0.37 1.46
CA ALA A 150 14.03 -1.21 2.58
C ALA A 150 14.28 -2.66 2.12
N PRO A 151 15.43 -3.27 2.49
CA PRO A 151 15.77 -4.61 2.07
C PRO A 151 14.65 -5.61 2.35
N ALA A 152 14.54 -6.62 1.49
CA ALA A 152 13.81 -7.83 1.81
C ALA A 152 14.27 -8.40 3.15
N GLY A 153 13.38 -9.07 3.91
CA GLY A 153 13.72 -9.70 5.18
C GLY A 153 15.00 -10.56 5.14
N LYS A 154 15.55 -10.87 6.33
CA LYS A 154 16.90 -11.48 6.51
C LYS A 154 17.15 -12.80 5.75
N ASP A 155 16.12 -13.45 5.20
CA ASP A 155 16.23 -14.70 4.46
C ASP A 155 15.27 -14.76 3.26
N ALA A 156 15.73 -14.25 2.12
CA ALA A 156 15.02 -14.30 0.84
C ALA A 156 14.74 -15.74 0.37
N ALA A 157 15.60 -16.70 0.69
CA ALA A 157 15.42 -18.10 0.30
C ALA A 157 14.28 -18.74 1.10
N ALA A 158 14.19 -18.47 2.40
CA ALA A 158 13.07 -18.91 3.23
C ALA A 158 11.75 -18.22 2.85
N ALA A 159 11.78 -16.95 2.44
CA ALA A 159 10.59 -16.26 1.91
C ALA A 159 10.06 -16.94 0.64
N LEU A 160 10.95 -17.29 -0.29
CA LEU A 160 10.60 -18.03 -1.52
C LEU A 160 10.17 -19.47 -1.23
N ALA A 161 10.78 -20.16 -0.27
CA ALA A 161 10.38 -21.54 0.10
C ALA A 161 8.97 -21.62 0.70
N ARG A 162 8.45 -20.51 1.23
CA ARG A 162 7.08 -20.41 1.74
C ARG A 162 6.12 -19.72 0.77
N LEU A 163 6.58 -19.37 -0.44
CA LEU A 163 5.78 -18.62 -1.42
C LEU A 163 4.40 -19.25 -1.58
N GLY A 164 3.37 -18.42 -1.48
CA GLY A 164 1.98 -18.84 -1.68
C GLY A 164 1.34 -19.56 -0.50
N LYS A 165 2.08 -19.89 0.57
CA LYS A 165 1.47 -20.40 1.80
C LYS A 165 0.57 -19.33 2.40
N MET A 166 -0.65 -19.71 2.77
CA MET A 166 -1.67 -18.76 3.24
C MET A 166 -2.29 -19.21 4.55
N GLN A 167 -2.69 -18.23 5.36
CA GLN A 167 -3.44 -18.45 6.60
C GLN A 167 -4.69 -17.58 6.63
N ILE A 168 -5.81 -18.15 7.05
CA ILE A 168 -7.03 -17.41 7.40
C ILE A 168 -7.20 -17.52 8.91
N ARG A 169 -6.95 -16.42 9.63
CA ARG A 169 -7.08 -16.33 11.08
C ARG A 169 -8.41 -15.67 11.43
N MET A 170 -9.20 -16.36 12.24
CA MET A 170 -10.54 -15.92 12.67
C MET A 170 -10.91 -16.75 13.90
N ARG A 171 -11.56 -16.12 14.89
CA ARG A 171 -12.18 -16.86 16.01
C ARG A 171 -13.38 -17.65 15.49
N THR A 172 -13.87 -18.62 16.26
CA THR A 172 -15.14 -19.28 15.91
C THR A 172 -16.25 -18.21 15.90
N PRO A 173 -16.93 -18.01 14.76
CA PRO A 173 -17.94 -16.97 14.64
C PRO A 173 -19.28 -17.41 15.24
N THR A 174 -20.06 -16.46 15.73
CA THR A 174 -21.49 -16.64 15.97
C THR A 174 -22.24 -16.13 14.74
N ILE A 175 -23.15 -16.93 14.19
CA ILE A 175 -23.95 -16.51 13.03
C ILE A 175 -24.79 -15.28 13.37
N GLY A 176 -24.76 -14.27 12.49
CA GLY A 176 -25.43 -12.99 12.68
C GLY A 176 -24.64 -11.96 13.50
N GLU A 177 -23.50 -12.33 14.09
CA GLU A 177 -22.62 -11.40 14.80
C GLU A 177 -21.36 -11.09 13.97
N SER A 178 -20.90 -9.84 14.01
CA SER A 178 -19.68 -9.45 13.30
C SER A 178 -18.45 -10.15 13.87
N VAL A 179 -17.61 -10.69 12.99
CA VAL A 179 -16.35 -11.36 13.33
C VAL A 179 -15.19 -10.75 12.54
N GLN A 180 -14.02 -10.66 13.18
CA GLN A 180 -12.80 -10.25 12.52
C GLN A 180 -12.08 -11.46 11.91
N ALA A 181 -11.76 -11.36 10.63
CA ALA A 181 -10.90 -12.29 9.92
C ALA A 181 -9.61 -11.61 9.43
N GLN A 182 -8.56 -12.40 9.25
CA GLN A 182 -7.30 -11.95 8.68
C GLN A 182 -6.77 -12.98 7.70
N VAL A 183 -6.63 -12.58 6.44
CA VAL A 183 -5.93 -13.33 5.41
C VAL A 183 -4.47 -12.89 5.42
N ILE A 184 -3.55 -13.86 5.51
CA ILE A 184 -2.10 -13.65 5.49
C ILE A 184 -1.53 -14.48 4.35
N ILE A 185 -0.74 -13.85 3.49
CA ILE A 185 -0.11 -14.46 2.33
C ILE A 185 1.40 -14.44 2.56
N SER A 186 2.04 -15.60 2.53
CA SER A 186 3.50 -15.69 2.53
C SER A 186 4.02 -15.29 1.16
N HIS A 187 4.56 -14.08 1.03
CA HIS A 187 5.01 -13.54 -0.25
C HIS A 187 6.08 -12.45 -0.03
N PRO A 188 7.20 -12.48 -0.78
CA PRO A 188 8.29 -11.52 -0.60
C PRO A 188 7.87 -10.07 -0.85
N ASN A 189 6.95 -9.85 -1.78
CA ASN A 189 6.49 -8.51 -2.18
C ASN A 189 7.65 -7.56 -2.49
N TYR A 190 8.55 -8.03 -3.38
CA TYR A 190 9.59 -7.21 -3.96
C TYR A 190 8.96 -6.20 -4.92
N ASN A 191 9.22 -4.92 -4.70
CA ASN A 191 8.59 -3.82 -5.43
C ASN A 191 9.48 -3.30 -6.57
N GLY A 192 10.63 -3.93 -6.81
CA GLY A 192 11.58 -3.50 -7.84
C GLY A 192 12.60 -2.47 -7.38
N LEU A 193 12.49 -1.97 -6.14
CA LEU A 193 13.26 -0.83 -5.63
C LEU A 193 14.30 -1.25 -4.59
N GLN A 194 14.19 -2.46 -4.06
CA GLN A 194 15.20 -3.00 -3.15
C GLN A 194 16.50 -3.28 -3.91
N PHE A 195 17.63 -2.87 -3.33
CA PHE A 195 18.96 -3.12 -3.89
C PHE A 195 19.65 -4.27 -3.16
N ASP A 196 20.01 -5.33 -3.89
CA ASP A 196 20.83 -6.41 -3.35
C ASP A 196 22.31 -6.02 -3.36
N GLN A 197 22.88 -5.89 -2.17
CA GLN A 197 24.27 -5.51 -1.98
C GLN A 197 25.26 -6.57 -2.47
N ALA A 198 24.86 -7.85 -2.48
CA ALA A 198 25.73 -8.96 -2.91
C ALA A 198 25.85 -9.00 -4.44
N SER A 199 24.72 -9.05 -5.15
CA SER A 199 24.73 -9.05 -6.62
C SER A 199 24.92 -7.67 -7.25
N ARG A 200 24.86 -6.59 -6.45
CA ARG A 200 24.96 -5.18 -6.89
C ARG A 200 23.89 -4.81 -7.92
N ARG A 201 22.68 -5.35 -7.76
CA ARG A 201 21.54 -5.17 -8.67
C ARG A 201 20.27 -4.89 -7.88
N TYR A 202 19.30 -4.24 -8.53
CA TYR A 202 17.95 -4.15 -8.00
C TYR A 202 17.26 -5.52 -8.07
N ILE A 203 16.51 -5.85 -7.03
CA ILE A 203 15.70 -7.07 -6.97
C ILE A 203 14.49 -6.88 -7.90
N PRO A 204 14.27 -7.75 -8.89
CA PRO A 204 13.12 -7.65 -9.78
C PRO A 204 11.80 -7.66 -9.02
N ALA A 205 10.80 -6.93 -9.54
CA ALA A 205 9.48 -6.86 -8.94
C ALA A 205 8.80 -8.24 -8.93
N HIS A 206 8.38 -8.67 -7.74
CA HIS A 206 7.61 -9.89 -7.50
C HIS A 206 6.69 -9.62 -6.33
N TYR A 207 5.45 -9.24 -6.61
CA TYR A 207 4.47 -8.81 -5.62
C TYR A 207 3.07 -9.35 -5.89
N VAL A 208 2.26 -9.46 -4.84
CA VAL A 208 0.83 -9.80 -4.96
C VAL A 208 0.11 -8.67 -5.70
N LYS A 209 -0.58 -9.00 -6.79
CA LYS A 209 -1.36 -8.06 -7.61
C LYS A 209 -2.84 -8.05 -7.26
N LYS A 210 -3.40 -9.22 -6.98
CA LYS A 210 -4.84 -9.36 -6.70
C LYS A 210 -5.10 -10.29 -5.53
N ILE A 211 -6.03 -9.91 -4.67
CA ILE A 211 -6.54 -10.75 -3.57
C ILE A 211 -8.07 -10.72 -3.68
N ASN A 212 -8.71 -11.86 -3.88
CA ASN A 212 -10.16 -12.00 -3.89
C ASN A 212 -10.58 -12.80 -2.67
N ILE A 213 -11.43 -12.22 -1.84
CA ILE A 213 -11.98 -12.84 -0.63
C ILE A 213 -13.47 -13.04 -0.85
N THR A 214 -13.92 -14.29 -0.74
CA THR A 214 -15.30 -14.68 -0.90
C THR A 214 -15.82 -15.39 0.34
N TYR A 215 -17.11 -15.23 0.61
CA TYR A 215 -17.84 -15.98 1.62
C TYR A 215 -19.04 -16.65 0.94
N ASN A 216 -19.11 -17.97 1.01
CA ASN A 216 -20.10 -18.78 0.27
C ASN A 216 -20.16 -18.40 -1.22
N GLU A 217 -18.99 -18.34 -1.85
CA GLU A 217 -18.79 -17.98 -3.26
C GLU A 217 -19.14 -16.53 -3.63
N LYS A 218 -19.72 -15.76 -2.71
CA LYS A 218 -20.01 -14.34 -2.93
C LYS A 218 -18.79 -13.48 -2.60
N PRO A 219 -18.41 -12.53 -3.48
CA PRO A 219 -17.30 -11.63 -3.21
C PRO A 219 -17.65 -10.66 -2.09
N ILE A 220 -16.78 -10.59 -1.07
CA ILE A 220 -16.90 -9.60 0.02
C ILE A 220 -15.84 -8.52 -0.08
N ILE A 221 -14.62 -8.88 -0.50
CA ILE A 221 -13.51 -7.94 -0.73
C ILE A 221 -12.71 -8.42 -1.95
N SER A 222 -12.41 -7.53 -2.89
CA SER A 222 -11.37 -7.75 -3.89
C SER A 222 -10.34 -6.62 -3.78
N VAL A 223 -9.06 -6.93 -3.79
CA VAL A 223 -7.97 -5.97 -3.67
C VAL A 223 -7.16 -5.98 -4.94
N ASP A 224 -7.08 -4.85 -5.62
CA ASP A 224 -6.05 -4.58 -6.62
C ASP A 224 -4.88 -3.91 -5.89
N ALA A 225 -3.77 -4.64 -5.78
CA ALA A 225 -2.60 -4.25 -5.02
C ALA A 225 -1.52 -3.64 -5.93
N GLY A 226 -1.03 -2.47 -5.55
CA GLY A 226 0.19 -1.88 -6.11
C GLY A 226 1.45 -2.35 -5.38
N ILE A 227 2.59 -1.78 -5.76
CA ILE A 227 3.91 -2.15 -5.22
C ILE A 227 4.14 -1.69 -3.77
N SER A 228 3.23 -0.87 -3.24
CA SER A 228 3.27 -0.35 -1.87
C SER A 228 2.81 -1.37 -0.82
N ILE A 229 2.23 -2.51 -1.19
CA ILE A 229 1.86 -3.55 -0.20
C ILE A 229 3.12 -4.21 0.37
N SER A 230 3.19 -4.31 1.70
CA SER A 230 4.35 -4.85 2.43
C SER A 230 4.63 -6.32 2.16
N GLU A 231 5.82 -6.76 2.57
CA GLU A 231 6.17 -8.20 2.68
C GLU A 231 5.15 -8.94 3.56
N ASP A 232 4.93 -10.21 3.22
CA ASP A 232 3.89 -11.07 3.78
C ASP A 232 2.52 -10.36 3.82
N PRO A 233 1.92 -10.02 2.65
CA PRO A 233 0.69 -9.25 2.56
C PRO A 233 -0.40 -9.77 3.50
N SER A 234 -1.09 -8.85 4.17
CA SER A 234 -2.14 -9.20 5.11
C SER A 234 -3.33 -8.27 4.95
N VAL A 235 -4.53 -8.84 4.82
CA VAL A 235 -5.79 -8.10 4.84
C VAL A 235 -6.58 -8.57 6.04
N ARG A 236 -6.72 -7.70 7.05
CA ARG A 236 -7.60 -7.89 8.19
C ARG A 236 -8.90 -7.15 7.92
N PHE A 237 -10.03 -7.79 8.14
CA PHE A 237 -11.33 -7.19 7.91
C PHE A 237 -12.37 -7.75 8.87
N THR A 238 -13.46 -7.01 9.04
CA THR A 238 -14.65 -7.46 9.76
C THR A 238 -15.76 -7.77 8.76
N PHE A 239 -16.52 -8.84 9.00
CA PHE A 239 -17.73 -9.17 8.25
C PHE A 239 -18.72 -9.90 9.15
N THR A 240 -19.98 -10.02 8.71
CA THR A 240 -21.03 -10.69 9.49
C THR A 240 -21.51 -11.94 8.75
N PRO A 241 -21.12 -13.16 9.17
CA PRO A 241 -21.59 -14.38 8.53
C PRO A 241 -23.08 -14.59 8.79
N THR A 242 -23.82 -14.89 7.73
CA THR A 242 -25.28 -15.10 7.79
C THR A 242 -25.66 -16.56 7.98
N GLU A 243 -24.74 -17.48 7.72
CA GLU A 243 -24.91 -18.93 7.82
C GLU A 243 -23.54 -19.64 7.99
N ASN A 244 -23.55 -20.95 8.29
CA ASN A 244 -22.29 -21.70 8.22
C ASN A 244 -21.82 -21.75 6.77
N GLY A 245 -20.50 -21.78 6.56
CA GLY A 245 -19.99 -21.57 5.23
C GLY A 245 -18.48 -21.59 5.10
N ILE A 246 -18.01 -21.19 3.93
CA ILE A 246 -16.60 -21.16 3.58
C ILE A 246 -16.17 -19.72 3.34
N LEU A 247 -15.17 -19.27 4.08
CA LEU A 247 -14.40 -18.08 3.77
C LEU A 247 -13.17 -18.49 2.93
N LYS A 248 -13.07 -17.99 1.71
CA LYS A 248 -12.02 -18.35 0.75
C LYS A 248 -11.25 -17.10 0.33
N ALA A 249 -9.95 -17.26 0.13
CA ALA A 249 -9.07 -16.24 -0.44
C ALA A 249 -8.32 -16.82 -1.64
N ASP A 250 -8.46 -16.18 -2.80
CA ASP A 250 -7.73 -16.48 -4.03
C ASP A 250 -6.79 -15.30 -4.36
N VAL A 251 -5.53 -15.58 -4.65
CA VAL A 251 -4.46 -14.59 -4.82
C VAL A 251 -3.76 -14.79 -6.15
N VAL A 252 -3.41 -13.69 -6.81
CA VAL A 252 -2.59 -13.69 -8.04
C VAL A 252 -1.40 -12.74 -7.86
N ASP A 253 -0.20 -13.21 -8.17
CA ASP A 253 1.02 -12.39 -8.12
C ASP A 253 1.40 -11.77 -9.48
N SER A 254 2.45 -10.95 -9.49
CA SER A 254 2.96 -10.25 -10.67
C SER A 254 3.63 -11.15 -11.70
N GLN A 255 3.87 -12.43 -11.37
CA GLN A 255 4.40 -13.45 -12.27
C GLN A 255 3.31 -14.40 -12.78
N GLY A 256 2.04 -14.16 -12.41
CA GLY A 256 0.89 -14.96 -12.83
C GLY A 256 0.68 -16.24 -12.00
N GLN A 257 1.42 -16.42 -10.90
CA GLN A 257 1.17 -17.53 -9.99
C GLN A 257 -0.11 -17.29 -9.20
N THR A 258 -0.84 -18.37 -8.95
CA THR A 258 -2.10 -18.34 -8.22
C THR A 258 -2.00 -19.15 -6.94
N PHE A 259 -2.59 -18.62 -5.88
CA PHE A 259 -2.63 -19.26 -4.56
C PHE A 259 -4.05 -19.21 -4.03
N SER A 260 -4.44 -20.24 -3.28
CA SER A 260 -5.79 -20.32 -2.72
C SER A 260 -5.75 -20.89 -1.32
N GLN A 261 -6.62 -20.38 -0.45
CA GLN A 261 -6.83 -20.91 0.88
C GLN A 261 -8.27 -20.72 1.30
N GLN A 262 -8.80 -21.66 2.07
CA GLN A 262 -10.16 -21.59 2.58
C GLN A 262 -10.23 -22.00 4.05
N LYS A 263 -11.28 -21.53 4.73
CA LYS A 263 -11.59 -21.87 6.11
C LYS A 263 -13.09 -21.98 6.29
N GLU A 264 -13.52 -23.09 6.88
CA GLU A 264 -14.91 -23.30 7.30
C GLU A 264 -15.21 -22.50 8.58
N LEU A 265 -16.43 -21.97 8.65
CA LEU A 265 -16.97 -21.23 9.79
C LEU A 265 -17.65 -22.17 10.78
#